data_AF-A0A161TZ67-F1
#
_entry.id   AF-A0A161TZ67-F1
#
_cell.length_a   1.000
_cell.length_b   1.000
_cell.length_c   1.000
_cell.angle_alpha   90.00
_cell.angle_beta   90.00
_cell.angle_gamma   90.00
#
_symmetry.space_group_name_H-M   'P 1'
#
loop_
_entity.id
_entity.type
_entity.pdbx_description
1 polymer ?
#
loop_
_entity_poly.entity_id
_entity_poly.type
_entity_poly.pdbx_seq_one_letter_code
_entity_poly.pdbx_strand_id
1 'polypeptide(L)'
;MTTVETNAAASYQRFMPAEHPVQYLAPDGTGVESAARYARTSDDRLLEMYRAMVHGRRFDQQATALTKQGRLAVYPSARGQEACQIAAALCLGEQDWMFPTYRDSMALAARGVDQVELLGMLAGYWHCGYDPKQYHVAPQCTPLATQLLHATGFAYAEAKQGRDTIALAFCGDGATSEGDFHEALNFAAVFRAPVIFLVQNNGFAISVPLARQSAAPSLAHKGVGYGIGSEQVDGNDPIAMMSVMDEAVNYVRAGRGPVVVEAHTYRMDAHTNADDATRYRKAGEVEGWLARDPLSRLDSYLDARGVLTDDLREQMTTSADADAAALRAGMNVEQSVDPEDLFRFVYSTPTPALLEQREQIAAEIAAGELS
;
A
#
# COMPACT_ATOMS: atom_id res chain seq x y z
N MET A 1 -25.36 32.95 -5.75
CA MET A 1 -26.58 32.45 -5.09
C MET A 1 -26.13 31.68 -3.87
N THR A 2 -26.30 32.24 -2.68
CA THR A 2 -26.05 31.58 -1.40
C THR A 2 -27.31 30.82 -1.01
N THR A 3 -27.40 29.57 -1.43
CA THR A 3 -28.29 28.58 -0.83
C THR A 3 -27.41 27.75 0.08
N VAL A 4 -27.70 27.78 1.39
CA VAL A 4 -27.28 26.68 2.27
C VAL A 4 -28.06 25.48 1.77
N GLU A 5 -27.52 24.79 0.76
CA GLU A 5 -28.04 23.51 0.31
C GLU A 5 -27.91 22.57 1.50
N THR A 6 -29.07 22.19 2.06
CA THR A 6 -29.11 21.17 3.09
C THR A 6 -28.59 19.89 2.45
N ASN A 7 -27.47 19.39 2.97
CA ASN A 7 -26.91 18.12 2.54
C ASN A 7 -28.02 17.08 2.74
N ALA A 8 -28.63 16.61 1.65
CA ALA A 8 -29.73 15.67 1.69
C ALA A 8 -29.26 14.52 2.58
N ALA A 9 -29.99 14.26 3.66
CA ALA A 9 -29.57 13.36 4.74
C ALA A 9 -29.08 12.03 4.16
N ALA A 10 -27.77 11.95 3.92
CA ALA A 10 -27.11 10.72 3.55
C ALA A 10 -27.34 9.82 4.76
N SER A 11 -28.02 8.70 4.58
CA SER A 11 -28.26 7.74 5.65
C SER A 11 -26.91 7.31 6.22
N TYR A 12 -26.50 8.00 7.28
CA TYR A 12 -25.21 7.89 7.94
C TYR A 12 -25.21 6.62 8.79
N GLN A 13 -25.32 5.46 8.13
CA GLN A 13 -25.63 4.20 8.80
C GLN A 13 -24.87 2.98 8.28
N ARG A 14 -24.04 3.08 7.23
CA ARG A 14 -23.36 1.89 6.70
C ARG A 14 -21.88 1.73 7.03
N PHE A 15 -21.23 2.76 7.59
CA PHE A 15 -19.82 2.70 7.96
C PHE A 15 -19.51 3.61 9.14
N MET A 16 -20.11 3.29 10.28
CA MET A 16 -19.45 3.62 11.54
C MET A 16 -18.35 2.58 11.75
N PRO A 17 -17.15 2.98 12.24
CA PRO A 17 -16.14 2.02 12.64
C PRO A 17 -16.79 0.98 13.56
N ALA A 18 -16.61 -0.30 13.26
CA ALA A 18 -17.03 -1.35 14.17
C ALA A 18 -16.35 -1.16 15.54
N GLU A 19 -17.04 -1.55 16.61
CA GLU A 19 -16.51 -1.47 17.98
C GLU A 19 -15.20 -2.27 18.13
N HIS A 20 -15.11 -3.37 17.38
CA HIS A 20 -13.92 -4.19 17.24
C HIS A 20 -13.58 -4.38 15.76
N PRO A 21 -12.29 -4.56 15.41
CA PRO A 21 -11.89 -4.81 14.04
C PRO A 21 -12.64 -6.03 13.46
N VAL A 22 -13.15 -5.90 12.24
CA VAL A 22 -13.78 -7.01 11.50
C VAL A 22 -12.80 -8.17 11.42
N GLN A 23 -13.26 -9.36 11.80
CA GLN A 23 -12.48 -10.59 11.85
C GLN A 23 -13.36 -11.78 11.47
N TYR A 24 -12.79 -12.74 10.75
CA TYR A 24 -13.37 -14.03 10.34
C TYR A 24 -12.46 -15.23 10.63
N LEU A 25 -11.19 -15.02 10.93
CA LEU A 25 -10.22 -16.02 11.35
C LEU A 25 -9.71 -15.73 12.75
N ALA A 26 -9.44 -16.74 13.55
CA ALA A 26 -8.62 -16.63 14.74
C ALA A 26 -7.12 -16.63 14.36
N PRO A 27 -6.20 -16.35 15.30
CA PRO A 27 -4.76 -16.41 15.05
C PRO A 27 -4.23 -17.75 14.55
N ASP A 28 -4.89 -18.87 14.88
CA ASP A 28 -4.53 -20.22 14.41
C ASP A 28 -5.12 -20.58 13.04
N GLY A 29 -5.87 -19.66 12.41
CA GLY A 29 -6.54 -19.88 11.13
C GLY A 29 -7.91 -20.57 11.25
N THR A 30 -8.40 -20.85 12.46
CA THR A 30 -9.77 -21.36 12.62
C THR A 30 -10.79 -20.26 12.31
N GLY A 31 -11.90 -20.63 11.68
CA GLY A 31 -12.98 -19.67 11.39
C GLY A 31 -13.69 -19.23 12.66
N VAL A 32 -13.95 -17.93 12.80
CA VAL A 32 -14.76 -17.37 13.89
C VAL A 32 -16.16 -17.00 13.40
N GLU A 33 -17.15 -17.11 14.27
CA GLU A 33 -18.45 -16.50 14.03
C GLU A 33 -18.30 -14.98 14.11
N SER A 34 -18.73 -14.29 13.07
CA SER A 34 -18.57 -12.84 12.95
C SER A 34 -19.94 -12.21 12.72
N ALA A 35 -20.26 -11.20 13.51
CA ALA A 35 -21.44 -10.35 13.31
C ALA A 35 -21.20 -9.27 12.24
N ALA A 36 -20.04 -9.29 11.58
CA ALA A 36 -19.71 -8.34 10.54
C ALA A 36 -20.66 -8.45 9.35
N ARG A 37 -20.98 -7.29 8.76
CA ARG A 37 -21.97 -7.15 7.68
C ARG A 37 -21.43 -7.47 6.28
N TYR A 38 -20.18 -7.94 6.18
CA TYR A 38 -19.50 -8.15 4.91
C TYR A 38 -19.62 -9.61 4.49
N ALA A 39 -19.93 -9.86 3.23
CA ALA A 39 -19.96 -11.22 2.72
C ALA A 39 -18.54 -11.79 2.70
N ARG A 40 -18.37 -13.04 3.17
CA ARG A 40 -17.08 -13.73 3.10
C ARG A 40 -16.71 -13.96 1.64
N THR A 41 -15.42 -13.75 1.33
CA THR A 41 -14.83 -14.11 0.04
C THR A 41 -14.85 -15.63 -0.17
N SER A 42 -14.95 -16.05 -1.44
CA SER A 42 -14.93 -17.45 -1.85
C SER A 42 -13.55 -18.10 -1.73
N ASP A 43 -13.51 -19.42 -1.50
CA ASP A 43 -12.27 -20.21 -1.39
C ASP A 43 -11.33 -20.01 -2.60
N ASP A 44 -11.84 -19.90 -3.83
CA ASP A 44 -11.01 -19.68 -5.04
C ASP A 44 -10.23 -18.35 -4.99
N ARG A 45 -10.89 -17.26 -4.60
CA ARG A 45 -10.25 -15.94 -4.42
C ARG A 45 -9.31 -15.93 -3.23
N LEU A 46 -9.60 -16.70 -2.18
CA LEU A 46 -8.67 -16.86 -1.06
C LEU A 46 -7.43 -17.65 -1.48
N LEU A 47 -7.54 -18.62 -2.37
CA LEU A 47 -6.40 -19.34 -2.93
C LEU A 47 -5.53 -18.42 -3.82
N GLU A 48 -6.15 -17.55 -4.61
CA GLU A 48 -5.45 -16.49 -5.36
C GLU A 48 -4.72 -15.53 -4.41
N MET A 49 -5.39 -15.06 -3.36
CA MET A 49 -4.78 -14.20 -2.34
C MET A 49 -3.61 -14.90 -1.63
N TYR A 50 -3.77 -16.18 -1.28
CA TYR A 50 -2.70 -16.97 -0.66
C TYR A 50 -1.47 -17.02 -1.56
N ARG A 51 -1.66 -17.35 -2.85
CA ARG A 51 -0.58 -17.33 -3.84
C ARG A 51 0.10 -15.97 -3.88
N ALA A 52 -0.66 -14.89 -4.03
CA ALA A 52 -0.11 -13.55 -4.10
C ALA A 52 0.65 -13.15 -2.81
N MET A 53 0.21 -13.58 -1.62
CA MET A 53 0.94 -13.39 -0.36
C MET A 53 2.24 -14.21 -0.30
N VAL A 54 2.27 -15.44 -0.83
CA VAL A 54 3.52 -16.24 -0.94
C VAL A 54 4.54 -15.52 -1.82
N HIS A 55 4.13 -15.06 -3.01
CA HIS A 55 5.01 -14.31 -3.92
C HIS A 55 5.46 -12.98 -3.29
N GLY A 56 4.53 -12.21 -2.68
CA GLY A 56 4.84 -10.94 -2.01
C GLY A 56 5.84 -11.11 -0.86
N ARG A 57 5.62 -12.09 0.03
CA ARG A 57 6.53 -12.42 1.13
C ARG A 57 7.92 -12.79 0.60
N ARG A 58 7.98 -13.57 -0.49
CA ARG A 58 9.25 -14.01 -1.06
C ARG A 58 10.02 -12.86 -1.74
N PHE A 59 9.30 -12.00 -2.46
CA PHE A 59 9.81 -10.74 -2.99
C PHE A 59 10.40 -9.86 -1.87
N ASP A 60 9.67 -9.65 -0.78
CA ASP A 60 10.09 -8.79 0.34
C ASP A 60 11.37 -9.31 1.02
N GLN A 61 11.48 -10.62 1.20
CA GLN A 61 12.69 -11.28 1.69
C GLN A 61 13.87 -11.08 0.74
N GLN A 62 13.65 -11.21 -0.57
CA GLN A 62 14.69 -11.04 -1.57
C GLN A 62 15.17 -9.59 -1.67
N ALA A 63 14.25 -8.61 -1.63
CA ALA A 63 14.58 -7.19 -1.57
C ALA A 63 15.39 -6.85 -0.31
N THR A 64 14.98 -7.38 0.85
CA THR A 64 15.75 -7.25 2.10
C THR A 64 17.17 -7.83 1.99
N ALA A 65 17.32 -8.97 1.29
CA ALA A 65 18.64 -9.56 1.03
C ALA A 65 19.48 -8.70 0.09
N LEU A 66 18.89 -8.07 -0.92
CA LEU A 66 19.56 -7.15 -1.85
C LEU A 66 20.07 -5.89 -1.14
N THR A 67 19.36 -5.39 -0.13
CA THR A 67 19.85 -4.28 0.71
C THR A 67 21.12 -4.65 1.46
N LYS A 68 21.19 -5.88 2.02
CA LYS A 68 22.40 -6.38 2.69
C LYS A 68 23.58 -6.57 1.74
N GLN A 69 23.31 -6.71 0.44
CA GLN A 69 24.30 -6.81 -0.63
C GLN A 69 24.68 -5.43 -1.22
N GLY A 70 24.11 -4.34 -0.70
CA GLY A 70 24.37 -2.99 -1.20
C GLY A 70 23.72 -2.67 -2.55
N ARG A 71 22.78 -3.50 -3.04
CA ARG A 71 22.06 -3.24 -4.30
C ARG A 71 20.89 -2.28 -4.12
N LEU A 72 20.42 -2.08 -2.88
CA LEU A 72 19.42 -1.08 -2.51
C LEU A 72 20.00 -0.17 -1.44
N ALA A 73 19.77 1.15 -1.57
CA ALA A 73 20.18 2.11 -0.55
C ALA A 73 19.32 1.98 0.72
N VAL A 74 18.01 1.84 0.52
CA VAL A 74 17.04 1.65 1.60
C VAL A 74 15.95 0.69 1.15
N TYR A 75 15.45 -0.16 2.04
CA TYR A 75 14.27 -0.98 1.78
C TYR A 75 13.34 -1.03 3.00
N PRO A 76 12.11 -0.52 2.89
CA PRO A 76 11.10 -0.58 3.93
C PRO A 76 10.28 -1.88 3.81
N SER A 77 10.74 -2.97 4.45
CA SER A 77 10.01 -4.24 4.44
C SER A 77 8.57 -4.09 4.95
N ALA A 78 7.65 -4.82 4.32
CA ALA A 78 6.25 -4.89 4.71
C ALA A 78 5.88 -6.24 5.36
N ARG A 79 6.87 -6.99 5.87
CA ARG A 79 6.64 -8.27 6.54
C ARG A 79 5.60 -8.14 7.66
N GLY A 80 4.55 -8.94 7.58
CA GLY A 80 3.40 -8.94 8.50
C GLY A 80 2.21 -8.11 8.02
N GLN A 81 2.35 -7.34 6.94
CA GLN A 81 1.30 -6.53 6.31
C GLN A 81 0.83 -7.11 4.95
N GLU A 82 1.12 -8.38 4.67
CA GLU A 82 0.86 -9.01 3.37
C GLU A 82 -0.64 -8.94 3.02
N ALA A 83 -1.51 -9.30 3.96
CA ALA A 83 -2.95 -9.30 3.71
C ALA A 83 -3.50 -7.90 3.38
N CYS A 84 -2.97 -6.85 4.02
CA CYS A 84 -3.31 -5.46 3.71
C CYS A 84 -2.97 -5.11 2.25
N GLN A 85 -1.73 -5.40 1.84
CA GLN A 85 -1.23 -5.01 0.53
C GLN A 85 -1.81 -5.85 -0.61
N ILE A 86 -1.92 -7.16 -0.41
CA ILE A 86 -2.46 -8.07 -1.41
C ILE A 86 -3.97 -7.86 -1.59
N ALA A 87 -4.74 -7.68 -0.52
CA ALA A 87 -6.17 -7.39 -0.67
C ALA A 87 -6.41 -6.07 -1.44
N ALA A 88 -5.60 -5.05 -1.18
CA ALA A 88 -5.67 -3.78 -1.90
C ALA A 88 -5.36 -3.93 -3.40
N ALA A 89 -4.42 -4.80 -3.78
CA ALA A 89 -4.10 -5.05 -5.17
C ALA A 89 -5.19 -5.88 -5.89
N LEU A 90 -5.73 -6.91 -5.22
CA LEU A 90 -6.68 -7.85 -5.82
C LEU A 90 -8.14 -7.36 -5.83
N CYS A 91 -8.51 -6.36 -5.03
CA CYS A 91 -9.88 -5.84 -5.03
C CYS A 91 -10.15 -4.83 -6.16
N LEU A 92 -9.09 -4.35 -6.84
CA LEU A 92 -9.18 -3.28 -7.84
C LEU A 92 -9.37 -3.84 -9.25
N GLY A 93 -10.26 -3.20 -10.02
CA GLY A 93 -10.41 -3.46 -11.45
C GLY A 93 -9.21 -2.96 -12.26
N GLU A 94 -9.13 -3.36 -13.52
CA GLU A 94 -8.00 -3.01 -14.40
C GLU A 94 -7.79 -1.50 -14.58
N GLN A 95 -8.86 -0.71 -14.55
CA GLN A 95 -8.82 0.75 -14.77
C GLN A 95 -8.63 1.57 -13.48
N ASP A 96 -8.65 0.91 -12.32
CA ASP A 96 -8.50 1.58 -11.03
C ASP A 96 -7.04 1.87 -10.71
N TRP A 97 -6.82 2.92 -9.92
CA TRP A 97 -5.48 3.41 -9.61
C TRP A 97 -5.07 3.17 -8.16
N MET A 98 -3.81 2.79 -7.96
CA MET A 98 -3.18 2.78 -6.64
C MET A 98 -2.28 4.00 -6.43
N PHE A 99 -2.34 4.57 -5.23
CA PHE A 99 -1.48 5.66 -4.78
C PHE A 99 -0.66 5.20 -3.57
N PRO A 100 0.53 4.62 -3.81
CA PRO A 100 1.32 3.94 -2.79
C PRO A 100 2.19 4.90 -1.96
N THR A 101 2.57 4.40 -0.79
CA THR A 101 3.71 4.89 0.00
C THR A 101 4.99 4.18 -0.42
N TYR A 102 6.11 4.57 0.19
CA TYR A 102 7.38 3.87 0.08
C TYR A 102 7.36 2.39 0.54
N ARG A 103 6.38 1.95 1.36
CA ARG A 103 6.32 0.59 1.93
C ARG A 103 5.47 -0.39 1.11
N ASP A 104 4.76 0.06 0.08
CA ASP A 104 3.72 -0.73 -0.59
C ASP A 104 4.22 -1.64 -1.73
N SER A 105 5.47 -2.08 -1.63
CA SER A 105 6.15 -2.84 -2.68
C SER A 105 5.47 -4.18 -3.00
N MET A 106 4.87 -4.88 -2.02
CA MET A 106 4.15 -6.13 -2.31
C MET A 106 2.85 -5.87 -3.06
N ALA A 107 2.12 -4.80 -2.75
CA ALA A 107 0.93 -4.41 -3.50
C ALA A 107 1.28 -4.07 -4.96
N LEU A 108 2.39 -3.36 -5.17
CA LEU A 108 2.87 -2.97 -6.50
C LEU A 108 3.28 -4.18 -7.34
N ALA A 109 4.03 -5.11 -6.75
CA ALA A 109 4.38 -6.36 -7.41
C ALA A 109 3.13 -7.19 -7.75
N ALA A 110 2.15 -7.25 -6.83
CA ALA A 110 0.88 -7.95 -7.07
C ALA A 110 0.00 -7.27 -8.13
N ARG A 111 0.15 -5.95 -8.33
CA ARG A 111 -0.47 -5.22 -9.45
C ARG A 111 0.20 -5.50 -10.80
N GLY A 112 1.35 -6.16 -10.79
CA GLY A 112 2.10 -6.54 -11.98
C GLY A 112 3.20 -5.57 -12.38
N VAL A 113 3.55 -4.59 -11.54
CA VAL A 113 4.74 -3.75 -11.77
C VAL A 113 5.97 -4.65 -11.82
N ASP A 114 6.82 -4.48 -12.83
CA ASP A 114 8.09 -5.21 -12.91
C ASP A 114 8.92 -4.98 -11.64
N GLN A 115 9.42 -6.06 -11.05
CA GLN A 115 10.03 -6.01 -9.73
C GLN A 115 11.39 -5.28 -9.71
N VAL A 116 12.10 -5.22 -10.85
CA VAL A 116 13.37 -4.48 -10.99
C VAL A 116 13.07 -2.99 -11.13
N GLU A 117 12.09 -2.63 -11.96
CA GLU A 117 11.58 -1.27 -12.12
C GLU A 117 11.05 -0.69 -10.80
N LEU A 118 10.25 -1.49 -10.08
CA LEU A 118 9.68 -1.14 -8.78
C LEU A 118 10.78 -0.70 -7.79
N LEU A 119 11.86 -1.46 -7.71
CA LEU A 119 12.96 -1.18 -6.77
C LEU A 119 13.86 -0.02 -7.23
N GLY A 120 13.62 0.61 -8.37
CA GLY A 120 14.52 1.62 -8.93
C GLY A 120 14.71 2.87 -8.08
N MET A 121 13.64 3.34 -7.44
CA MET A 121 13.72 4.45 -6.48
C MET A 121 14.52 4.08 -5.23
N LEU A 122 14.37 2.84 -4.77
CA LEU A 122 15.03 2.32 -3.56
C LEU A 122 16.50 1.95 -3.82
N ALA A 123 16.84 1.63 -5.07
CA ALA A 123 18.21 1.48 -5.57
C ALA A 123 18.89 2.84 -5.83
N GLY A 124 18.11 3.90 -6.03
CA GLY A 124 18.61 5.26 -6.21
C GLY A 124 19.04 5.61 -7.63
N TYR A 125 18.63 4.85 -8.64
CA TYR A 125 18.95 5.16 -10.04
C TYR A 125 17.87 5.98 -10.76
N TRP A 126 16.63 6.02 -10.25
CA TRP A 126 15.55 6.84 -10.82
C TRP A 126 14.45 7.18 -9.82
N HIS A 127 13.66 8.23 -10.03
CA HIS A 127 12.59 8.63 -9.10
C HIS A 127 11.34 7.72 -9.14
N CYS A 128 11.02 7.15 -10.29
CA CYS A 128 9.92 6.19 -10.48
C CYS A 128 10.28 5.24 -11.62
N GLY A 129 10.76 4.03 -11.29
CA GLY A 129 11.36 3.13 -12.26
C GLY A 129 10.39 2.45 -13.24
N TYR A 130 9.09 2.70 -13.13
CA TYR A 130 8.03 2.10 -13.97
C TYR A 130 7.16 3.19 -14.60
N ASP A 131 6.41 2.85 -15.66
CA ASP A 131 5.40 3.76 -16.24
C ASP A 131 4.10 3.74 -15.40
N PRO A 132 3.73 4.83 -14.71
CA PRO A 132 2.52 4.88 -13.90
C PRO A 132 1.23 4.58 -14.66
N LYS A 133 1.17 4.97 -15.95
CA LYS A 133 -0.02 4.79 -16.78
C LYS A 133 -0.18 3.35 -17.25
N GLN A 134 0.91 2.64 -17.50
CA GLN A 134 0.88 1.24 -17.89
C GLN A 134 0.29 0.36 -16.78
N TYR A 135 0.69 0.63 -15.53
CA TYR A 135 0.30 -0.20 -14.38
C TYR A 135 -0.91 0.36 -13.59
N HIS A 136 -1.35 1.58 -13.89
CA HIS A 136 -2.31 2.35 -13.08
C HIS A 136 -1.87 2.44 -11.62
N VAL A 137 -0.61 2.79 -11.43
CA VAL A 137 0.02 2.96 -10.12
C VAL A 137 0.74 4.30 -10.13
N ALA A 138 0.36 5.22 -9.26
CA ALA A 138 1.10 6.47 -9.10
C ALA A 138 2.51 6.20 -8.52
N PRO A 139 3.50 7.07 -8.81
CA PRO A 139 4.83 6.94 -8.23
C PRO A 139 4.81 6.76 -6.70
N GLN A 140 5.69 5.89 -6.19
CA GLN A 140 5.86 5.72 -4.74
C GLN A 140 6.21 7.04 -4.08
N CYS A 141 5.55 7.33 -2.97
CA CYS A 141 5.67 8.59 -2.26
C CYS A 141 6.42 8.44 -0.94
N THR A 142 7.47 9.26 -0.77
CA THR A 142 8.26 9.34 0.48
C THR A 142 7.71 10.38 1.47
N PRO A 143 7.35 11.62 1.04
CA PRO A 143 6.66 12.57 1.91
C PRO A 143 5.30 12.02 2.37
N LEU A 144 5.10 11.96 3.69
CA LEU A 144 3.89 11.34 4.26
C LEU A 144 2.62 12.07 3.82
N ALA A 145 1.57 11.29 3.56
CA ALA A 145 0.20 11.72 3.23
C ALA A 145 0.00 12.53 1.93
N THR A 146 1.03 13.10 1.31
CA THR A 146 0.89 13.93 0.10
C THR A 146 0.17 13.20 -1.05
N GLN A 147 0.43 11.89 -1.22
CA GLN A 147 -0.23 11.05 -2.22
C GLN A 147 -1.75 10.93 -2.03
N LEU A 148 -2.27 11.19 -0.83
CA LEU A 148 -3.70 11.08 -0.53
C LEU A 148 -4.50 12.20 -1.23
N LEU A 149 -3.95 13.42 -1.26
CA LEU A 149 -4.53 14.54 -2.01
C LEU A 149 -4.47 14.30 -3.52
N HIS A 150 -3.35 13.72 -4.00
CA HIS A 150 -3.18 13.36 -5.41
C HIS A 150 -4.21 12.31 -5.82
N ALA A 151 -4.41 11.26 -5.01
CA ALA A 151 -5.41 10.23 -5.24
C ALA A 151 -6.83 10.82 -5.29
N THR A 152 -7.15 11.72 -4.36
CA THR A 152 -8.45 12.38 -4.27
C THR A 152 -8.73 13.24 -5.48
N GLY A 153 -7.78 14.07 -5.89
CA GLY A 153 -7.90 14.93 -7.06
C GLY A 153 -8.00 14.14 -8.37
N PHE A 154 -7.21 13.07 -8.50
CA PHE A 154 -7.29 12.14 -9.63
C PHE A 154 -8.66 11.49 -9.71
N ALA A 155 -9.11 10.81 -8.66
CA ALA A 155 -10.41 10.14 -8.61
C ALA A 155 -11.57 11.09 -8.92
N TYR A 156 -11.53 12.31 -8.37
CA TYR A 156 -12.52 13.34 -8.69
C TYR A 156 -12.51 13.75 -10.17
N ALA A 157 -11.33 13.89 -10.78
CA ALA A 157 -11.20 14.20 -12.19
C ALA A 157 -11.71 13.07 -13.10
N GLU A 158 -11.45 11.81 -12.75
CA GLU A 158 -11.97 10.63 -13.45
C GLU A 158 -13.51 10.60 -13.43
N ALA A 159 -14.10 10.75 -12.24
CA ALA A 159 -15.56 10.80 -12.09
C ALA A 159 -16.18 11.95 -12.87
N LYS A 160 -15.55 13.14 -12.86
CA LYS A 160 -16.03 14.31 -13.62
C LYS A 160 -15.98 14.10 -15.14
N GLN A 161 -15.11 13.19 -15.61
CA GLN A 161 -15.04 12.78 -17.01
C GLN A 161 -16.01 11.63 -17.34
N GLY A 162 -16.85 11.21 -16.39
CA GLY A 162 -17.83 10.14 -16.57
C GLY A 162 -17.21 8.74 -16.62
N ARG A 163 -15.97 8.58 -16.15
CA ARG A 163 -15.31 7.27 -16.04
C ARG A 163 -15.65 6.64 -14.69
N ASP A 164 -15.71 5.30 -14.69
CA ASP A 164 -15.96 4.49 -13.50
C ASP A 164 -14.66 4.16 -12.73
N THR A 165 -13.57 4.90 -12.97
CA THR A 165 -12.28 4.68 -12.31
C THR A 165 -12.32 5.15 -10.86
N ILE A 166 -11.87 4.30 -9.93
CA ILE A 166 -11.65 4.69 -8.52
C ILE A 166 -10.15 4.80 -8.20
N ALA A 167 -9.82 5.43 -7.08
CA ALA A 167 -8.48 5.42 -6.52
C ALA A 167 -8.44 4.72 -5.16
N LEU A 168 -7.38 3.95 -4.90
CA LEU A 168 -7.02 3.43 -3.60
C LEU A 168 -5.70 4.07 -3.16
N ALA A 169 -5.74 4.79 -2.04
CA ALA A 169 -4.59 5.49 -1.50
C ALA A 169 -4.13 4.85 -0.19
N PHE A 170 -2.86 4.45 -0.14
CA PHE A 170 -2.27 3.84 1.04
C PHE A 170 -1.73 4.91 1.99
N CYS A 171 -1.83 4.69 3.29
CA CYS A 171 -1.05 5.43 4.28
C CYS A 171 -0.78 4.58 5.54
N GLY A 172 0.23 4.95 6.31
CA GLY A 172 0.48 4.35 7.63
C GLY A 172 -0.21 5.13 8.75
N ASP A 173 -0.21 4.59 9.97
CA ASP A 173 -0.75 5.25 11.16
C ASP A 173 -0.17 6.65 11.38
N GLY A 174 1.15 6.82 11.19
CA GLY A 174 1.79 8.12 11.36
C GLY A 174 1.35 9.19 10.36
N ALA A 175 1.06 8.80 9.13
CA ALA A 175 0.59 9.73 8.10
C ALA A 175 -0.79 10.32 8.43
N THR A 176 -1.57 9.69 9.31
CA THR A 176 -2.88 10.21 9.74
C THR A 176 -2.80 11.44 10.65
N SER A 177 -1.59 11.85 11.04
CA SER A 177 -1.32 13.09 11.79
C SER A 177 -0.89 14.25 10.90
N GLU A 178 -0.64 14.02 9.60
CA GLU A 178 -0.30 15.08 8.65
C GLU A 178 -1.53 15.89 8.25
N GLY A 179 -1.34 17.19 7.96
CA GLY A 179 -2.39 18.07 7.47
C GLY A 179 -3.03 17.54 6.17
N ASP A 180 -2.20 17.03 5.26
CA ASP A 180 -2.63 16.48 3.96
C ASP A 180 -3.62 15.31 4.10
N PHE A 181 -3.52 14.51 5.17
CA PHE A 181 -4.53 13.48 5.45
C PHE A 181 -5.89 14.12 5.72
N HIS A 182 -5.95 15.12 6.59
CA HIS A 182 -7.16 15.84 6.94
C HIS A 182 -7.76 16.58 5.74
N GLU A 183 -6.92 17.20 4.92
CA GLU A 183 -7.34 17.90 3.71
C GLU A 183 -7.89 16.95 2.65
N ALA A 184 -7.23 15.80 2.43
CA ALA A 184 -7.69 14.77 1.50
C ALA A 184 -9.07 14.21 1.90
N LEU A 185 -9.26 13.91 3.19
CA LEU A 185 -10.56 13.45 3.68
C LEU A 185 -11.65 14.51 3.43
N ASN A 186 -11.41 15.75 3.86
CA ASN A 186 -12.38 16.82 3.68
C ASN A 186 -12.73 17.08 2.20
N PHE A 187 -11.71 17.13 1.33
CA PHE A 187 -11.91 17.28 -0.11
C PHE A 187 -12.77 16.11 -0.64
N ALA A 188 -12.36 14.87 -0.36
CA ALA A 188 -13.05 13.69 -0.87
C ALA A 188 -14.52 13.65 -0.43
N ALA A 189 -14.80 14.04 0.82
CA ALA A 189 -16.16 14.11 1.35
C ALA A 189 -17.02 15.15 0.64
N VAL A 190 -16.53 16.39 0.53
CA VAL A 190 -17.26 17.50 -0.09
C VAL A 190 -17.56 17.22 -1.56
N PHE A 191 -16.59 16.69 -2.30
CA PHE A 191 -16.71 16.42 -3.72
C PHE A 191 -17.18 15.00 -4.06
N ARG A 192 -17.47 14.18 -3.04
CA ARG A 192 -17.82 12.76 -3.17
C ARG A 192 -16.88 12.01 -4.13
N ALA A 193 -15.57 12.29 -4.01
CA ALA A 193 -14.57 11.68 -4.87
C ALA A 193 -14.54 10.15 -4.67
N PRO A 194 -14.42 9.35 -5.74
CA PRO A 194 -14.42 7.90 -5.63
C PRO A 194 -13.04 7.38 -5.18
N VAL A 195 -12.72 7.59 -3.90
CA VAL A 195 -11.43 7.21 -3.30
C VAL A 195 -11.61 6.37 -2.04
N ILE A 196 -10.78 5.33 -1.92
CA ILE A 196 -10.59 4.53 -0.70
C ILE A 196 -9.26 4.93 -0.07
N PHE A 197 -9.28 5.28 1.21
CA PHE A 197 -8.09 5.51 2.03
C PHE A 197 -7.82 4.27 2.88
N LEU A 198 -6.78 3.51 2.56
CA LEU A 198 -6.35 2.35 3.32
C LEU A 198 -5.24 2.73 4.29
N VAL A 199 -5.60 2.79 5.58
CA VAL A 199 -4.66 3.04 6.68
C VAL A 199 -4.09 1.71 7.16
N GLN A 200 -2.82 1.44 6.89
CA GLN A 200 -2.08 0.30 7.43
C GLN A 200 -1.52 0.68 8.80
N ASN A 201 -2.32 0.45 9.84
CA ASN A 201 -1.95 0.74 11.22
C ASN A 201 -1.08 -0.40 11.76
N ASN A 202 0.24 -0.22 11.73
CA ASN A 202 1.20 -1.19 12.26
C ASN A 202 1.66 -0.89 13.69
N GLY A 203 1.02 0.10 14.34
CA GLY A 203 1.27 0.53 15.70
C GLY A 203 2.42 1.52 15.88
N PHE A 204 3.24 1.80 14.84
CA PHE A 204 4.42 2.66 14.96
C PHE A 204 4.73 3.53 13.74
N ALA A 205 4.84 4.83 13.98
CA ALA A 205 5.49 5.77 13.08
C ALA A 205 6.99 5.84 13.37
N ILE A 206 7.78 5.03 12.65
CA ILE A 206 9.20 4.75 12.93
C ILE A 206 9.34 4.15 14.33
N SER A 207 9.56 4.99 15.35
CA SER A 207 9.72 4.67 16.76
C SER A 207 8.62 5.24 17.66
N VAL A 208 7.74 6.09 17.12
CA VAL A 208 6.64 6.71 17.86
C VAL A 208 5.46 5.73 17.91
N PRO A 209 5.07 5.22 19.09
CA PRO A 209 3.92 4.32 19.20
C PRO A 209 2.60 5.06 18.95
N LEU A 210 1.60 4.35 18.46
CA LEU A 210 0.27 4.89 18.12
C LEU A 210 -0.36 5.75 19.24
N ALA A 211 -0.19 5.36 20.50
CA ALA A 211 -0.72 6.09 21.66
C ALA A 211 -0.13 7.51 21.83
N ARG A 212 1.02 7.80 21.18
CA ARG A 212 1.62 9.14 21.09
C ARG A 212 1.31 9.83 19.76
N GLN A 213 0.66 9.14 18.84
CA GLN A 213 0.30 9.64 17.51
C GLN A 213 -1.13 10.17 17.48
N SER A 214 -2.08 9.46 18.10
CA SER A 214 -3.48 9.88 18.12
C SER A 214 -4.18 9.48 19.41
N ALA A 215 -5.11 10.33 19.85
CA ALA A 215 -6.04 10.04 20.96
C ALA A 215 -7.38 9.47 20.48
N ALA A 216 -7.59 9.33 19.16
CA ALA A 216 -8.81 8.77 18.61
C ALA A 216 -8.95 7.30 19.06
N PRO A 217 -10.18 6.80 19.34
CA PRO A 217 -10.40 5.39 19.67
C PRO A 217 -9.89 4.44 18.59
N SER A 218 -9.91 4.91 17.33
CA SER A 218 -9.23 4.29 16.20
C SER A 218 -8.95 5.33 15.12
N LEU A 219 -8.10 5.00 14.15
CA LEU A 219 -7.82 5.90 13.02
C LEU A 219 -9.02 5.99 12.05
N ALA A 220 -9.82 4.94 11.92
CA ALA A 220 -11.08 4.96 11.16
C ALA A 220 -12.06 6.04 11.69
N HIS A 221 -12.06 6.33 12.99
CA HIS A 221 -12.90 7.39 13.58
C HIS A 221 -12.57 8.79 13.03
N LYS A 222 -11.37 9.01 12.48
CA LYS A 222 -11.03 10.29 11.85
C LYS A 222 -11.92 10.56 10.64
N GLY A 223 -12.30 9.54 9.87
CA GLY A 223 -13.22 9.69 8.73
C GLY A 223 -14.65 10.10 9.14
N VAL A 224 -15.10 9.66 10.32
CA VAL A 224 -16.44 10.00 10.86
C VAL A 224 -16.63 11.51 10.94
N GLY A 225 -15.61 12.22 11.43
CA GLY A 225 -15.64 13.69 11.57
C GLY A 225 -15.82 14.45 10.24
N TYR A 226 -15.50 13.82 9.10
CA TYR A 226 -15.66 14.38 7.76
C TYR A 226 -16.92 13.88 7.04
N GLY A 227 -17.74 13.05 7.70
CA GLY A 227 -18.91 12.45 7.07
C GLY A 227 -18.58 11.30 6.10
N ILE A 228 -17.39 10.72 6.21
CA ILE A 228 -16.89 9.64 5.35
C ILE A 228 -17.26 8.28 5.93
N GLY A 229 -17.51 7.30 5.07
CA GLY A 229 -17.68 5.93 5.54
C GLY A 229 -16.37 5.38 6.12
N SER A 230 -16.38 4.88 7.34
CA SER A 230 -15.20 4.34 8.00
C SER A 230 -15.38 2.90 8.51
N GLU A 231 -14.34 2.08 8.41
CA GLU A 231 -14.31 0.73 8.99
C GLU A 231 -12.94 0.38 9.61
N GLN A 232 -12.95 -0.51 10.59
CA GLN A 232 -11.75 -1.17 11.14
C GLN A 232 -11.75 -2.66 10.81
N VAL A 233 -10.58 -3.19 10.47
CA VAL A 233 -10.40 -4.59 10.08
C VAL A 233 -9.14 -5.16 10.75
N ASP A 234 -9.19 -6.43 11.14
CA ASP A 234 -7.97 -7.18 11.48
C ASP A 234 -7.13 -7.29 10.20
N GLY A 235 -6.10 -6.47 10.09
CA GLY A 235 -5.23 -6.38 8.91
C GLY A 235 -4.41 -7.63 8.67
N ASN A 236 -4.34 -8.53 9.64
CA ASN A 236 -3.70 -9.84 9.51
C ASN A 236 -4.71 -10.96 9.26
N ASP A 237 -6.00 -10.64 9.06
CA ASP A 237 -7.05 -11.57 8.65
C ASP A 237 -7.34 -11.41 7.15
N PRO A 238 -6.86 -12.33 6.31
CA PRO A 238 -7.00 -12.23 4.86
C PRO A 238 -8.46 -12.24 4.38
N ILE A 239 -9.34 -13.00 5.07
CA ILE A 239 -10.76 -13.05 4.72
C ILE A 239 -11.41 -11.71 5.05
N ALA A 240 -11.10 -11.13 6.21
CA ALA A 240 -11.64 -9.85 6.62
C ALA A 240 -11.18 -8.72 5.70
N MET A 241 -9.88 -8.69 5.37
CA MET A 241 -9.31 -7.73 4.44
C MET A 241 -10.00 -7.78 3.07
N MET A 242 -10.10 -8.95 2.43
CA MET A 242 -10.77 -9.07 1.13
C MET A 242 -12.24 -8.63 1.20
N SER A 243 -12.97 -9.12 2.20
CA SER A 243 -14.41 -8.87 2.33
C SER A 243 -14.72 -7.37 2.55
N VAL A 244 -13.92 -6.67 3.36
CA VAL A 244 -14.08 -5.23 3.62
C VAL A 244 -13.65 -4.41 2.40
N MET A 245 -12.53 -4.77 1.76
CA MET A 245 -12.02 -4.04 0.60
C MET A 245 -12.94 -4.17 -0.63
N ASP A 246 -13.49 -5.36 -0.89
CA ASP A 246 -14.47 -5.55 -1.97
C ASP A 246 -15.72 -4.69 -1.76
N GLU A 247 -16.25 -4.63 -0.54
CA GLU A 247 -17.40 -3.77 -0.23
C GLU A 247 -17.02 -2.28 -0.32
N ALA A 248 -15.80 -1.89 0.10
CA ALA A 248 -15.32 -0.52 -0.05
C ALA A 248 -15.26 -0.10 -1.54
N VAL A 249 -14.75 -0.98 -2.41
CA VAL A 249 -14.74 -0.77 -3.87
C VAL A 249 -16.18 -0.62 -4.40
N ASN A 250 -17.08 -1.55 -4.05
CA ASN A 250 -18.48 -1.49 -4.47
C ASN A 250 -19.21 -0.25 -3.95
N TYR A 251 -18.88 0.22 -2.75
CA TYR A 251 -19.47 1.42 -2.15
C TYR A 251 -19.03 2.68 -2.89
N VAL A 252 -17.72 2.84 -3.06
CA VAL A 252 -17.08 3.99 -3.70
C VAL A 252 -17.48 4.09 -5.17
N ARG A 253 -17.42 2.97 -5.90
CA ARG A 253 -17.82 2.87 -7.31
C ARG A 253 -19.30 3.20 -7.54
N ALA A 254 -20.17 2.83 -6.60
CA ALA A 254 -21.59 3.19 -6.64
C ALA A 254 -21.88 4.69 -6.33
N GLY A 255 -20.84 5.53 -6.21
CA GLY A 255 -20.99 6.97 -5.97
C GLY A 255 -21.48 7.31 -4.57
N ARG A 256 -21.31 6.40 -3.60
CA ARG A 256 -21.76 6.61 -2.21
C ARG A 256 -20.78 7.43 -1.35
N GLY A 257 -19.75 7.97 -1.98
CA GLY A 257 -18.70 8.78 -1.38
C GLY A 257 -17.45 7.97 -1.02
N PRO A 258 -16.41 8.64 -0.51
CA PRO A 258 -15.15 7.99 -0.14
C PRO A 258 -15.31 7.06 1.07
N VAL A 259 -14.28 6.22 1.31
CA VAL A 259 -14.20 5.33 2.47
C VAL A 259 -12.81 5.38 3.11
N VAL A 260 -12.74 5.31 4.44
CA VAL A 260 -11.53 5.03 5.21
C VAL A 260 -11.58 3.60 5.75
N VAL A 261 -10.59 2.78 5.43
CA VAL A 261 -10.41 1.44 6.02
C VAL A 261 -9.14 1.46 6.86
N GLU A 262 -9.27 1.22 8.17
CA GLU A 262 -8.14 1.02 9.07
C GLU A 262 -7.86 -0.47 9.25
N ALA A 263 -6.73 -0.92 8.69
CA ALA A 263 -6.24 -2.27 8.86
C ALA A 263 -5.25 -2.35 10.04
N HIS A 264 -5.65 -3.04 11.10
CA HIS A 264 -4.82 -3.29 12.28
C HIS A 264 -3.85 -4.42 11.98
N THR A 265 -2.59 -4.07 11.75
CA THR A 265 -1.55 -5.00 11.30
C THR A 265 -0.27 -4.79 12.11
N TYR A 266 0.84 -5.38 11.69
CA TYR A 266 2.12 -5.19 12.33
C TYR A 266 3.29 -5.31 11.38
N ARG A 267 4.25 -4.40 11.52
CA ARG A 267 5.52 -4.44 10.81
C ARG A 267 6.49 -5.29 11.62
N MET A 268 6.63 -6.57 11.26
CA MET A 268 7.47 -7.51 12.02
C MET A 268 8.95 -7.11 11.99
N ASP A 269 9.41 -6.59 10.85
CA ASP A 269 10.78 -6.10 10.69
C ASP A 269 10.95 -4.64 11.16
N ALA A 270 12.18 -4.13 11.16
CA ALA A 270 12.48 -2.74 11.54
C ALA A 270 11.83 -1.73 10.56
N HIS A 271 11.87 -0.43 10.89
CA HIS A 271 11.28 0.60 10.00
C HIS A 271 11.86 0.55 8.59
N THR A 272 13.18 0.50 8.51
CA THR A 272 13.99 0.23 7.32
C THR A 272 15.25 -0.51 7.75
N ASN A 273 16.10 -0.88 6.80
CA ASN A 273 17.45 -1.37 7.07
C ASN A 273 18.38 -0.39 7.84
N ALA A 274 17.99 0.88 7.98
CA ALA A 274 18.75 1.89 8.72
C ALA A 274 18.23 2.11 10.16
N ASP A 275 17.22 1.35 10.59
CA ASP A 275 16.57 1.49 11.89
C ASP A 275 16.91 0.32 12.84
N ASP A 276 16.97 0.62 14.15
CA ASP A 276 17.11 -0.39 15.21
C ASP A 276 15.85 -0.41 16.08
N ALA A 277 14.96 -1.33 15.72
CA ALA A 277 13.69 -1.57 16.40
C ALA A 277 13.82 -2.01 17.86
N THR A 278 14.95 -2.61 18.27
CA THR A 278 15.12 -3.13 19.63
C THR A 278 15.16 -2.00 20.67
N ARG A 279 15.37 -0.76 20.23
CA ARG A 279 15.42 0.44 21.08
C ARG A 279 14.05 0.90 21.57
N TYR A 280 12.97 0.52 20.89
CA TYR A 280 11.63 1.06 21.16
C TYR A 280 10.50 0.02 21.11
N ARG A 281 10.77 -1.24 20.71
CA ARG A 281 9.80 -2.35 20.75
C ARG A 281 10.27 -3.48 21.64
N LYS A 282 9.31 -4.17 22.27
CA LYS A 282 9.59 -5.36 23.09
C LYS A 282 9.52 -6.62 22.24
N ALA A 283 10.42 -7.56 22.47
CA ALA A 283 10.43 -8.84 21.73
C ALA A 283 9.09 -9.60 21.81
N GLY A 284 8.49 -9.68 23.01
CA GLY A 284 7.21 -10.36 23.21
C GLY A 284 6.03 -9.73 22.45
N GLU A 285 6.12 -8.45 22.08
CA GLU A 285 5.12 -7.82 21.21
C GLU A 285 5.22 -8.37 19.78
N VAL A 286 6.45 -8.46 19.25
CA VAL A 286 6.73 -9.03 17.92
C VAL A 286 6.34 -10.51 17.87
N GLU A 287 6.66 -11.29 18.92
CA GLU A 287 6.27 -12.70 19.03
C GLU A 287 4.74 -12.90 18.97
N GLY A 288 3.99 -12.03 19.66
CA GLY A 288 2.53 -12.04 19.61
C GLY A 288 1.96 -11.81 18.21
N TRP A 289 2.63 -10.99 17.40
CA TRP A 289 2.24 -10.72 16.01
C TRP A 289 2.74 -11.79 15.02
N LEU A 290 3.87 -12.44 15.29
CA LEU A 290 4.33 -13.61 14.52
C LEU A 290 3.31 -14.77 14.63
N ALA A 291 2.69 -14.96 15.80
CA ALA A 291 1.60 -15.91 15.98
C ALA A 291 0.31 -15.51 15.23
N ARG A 292 0.27 -14.32 14.64
CA ARG A 292 -0.84 -13.77 13.82
C ARG A 292 -0.39 -13.52 12.39
N ASP A 293 0.66 -14.19 11.91
CA ASP A 293 1.14 -14.02 10.52
C ASP A 293 -0.01 -14.30 9.53
N PRO A 294 -0.38 -13.33 8.66
CA PRO A 294 -1.51 -13.49 7.75
C PRO A 294 -1.34 -14.66 6.79
N LEU A 295 -0.10 -14.95 6.38
CA LEU A 295 0.18 -16.06 5.48
C LEU A 295 -0.14 -17.39 6.19
N SER A 296 0.40 -17.60 7.38
CA SER A 296 0.16 -18.80 8.19
C SER A 296 -1.31 -18.98 8.59
N ARG A 297 -2.04 -17.88 8.83
CA ARG A 297 -3.48 -17.94 9.13
C ARG A 297 -4.30 -18.45 7.94
N LEU A 298 -4.05 -17.93 6.75
CA LEU A 298 -4.77 -18.36 5.55
C LEU A 298 -4.39 -19.77 5.13
N ASP A 299 -3.11 -20.09 5.29
CA ASP A 299 -2.56 -21.41 5.10
C ASP A 299 -3.35 -22.49 5.85
N SER A 300 -3.42 -22.37 7.18
CA SER A 300 -4.18 -23.28 8.05
C SER A 300 -5.66 -23.32 7.69
N TYR A 301 -6.24 -22.18 7.33
CA TYR A 301 -7.64 -22.11 6.94
C TYR A 301 -7.92 -22.90 5.65
N LEU A 302 -7.14 -22.67 4.59
CA LEU A 302 -7.33 -23.33 3.30
C LEU A 302 -6.98 -24.82 3.35
N ASP A 303 -6.00 -25.20 4.17
CA ASP A 303 -5.64 -26.58 4.45
C ASP A 303 -6.78 -27.34 5.12
N ALA A 304 -7.35 -26.78 6.20
CA ALA A 304 -8.49 -27.36 6.91
C ALA A 304 -9.76 -27.46 6.04
N ARG A 305 -9.86 -26.63 4.99
CA ARG A 305 -10.93 -26.67 3.99
C ARG A 305 -10.67 -27.67 2.86
N GLY A 306 -9.46 -28.22 2.76
CA GLY A 306 -9.04 -29.18 1.74
C GLY A 306 -8.85 -28.55 0.35
N VAL A 307 -8.69 -27.23 0.27
CA VAL A 307 -8.53 -26.50 -1.01
C VAL A 307 -7.08 -26.17 -1.33
N LEU A 308 -6.20 -26.13 -0.30
CA LEU A 308 -4.76 -25.98 -0.46
C LEU A 308 -4.09 -27.34 -0.28
N THR A 309 -3.65 -27.95 -1.39
CA THR A 309 -2.91 -29.21 -1.38
C THR A 309 -1.41 -28.99 -1.24
N ASP A 310 -0.66 -30.02 -0.85
CA ASP A 310 0.80 -30.00 -0.81
C ASP A 310 1.40 -29.65 -2.19
N ASP A 311 0.86 -30.22 -3.27
CA ASP A 311 1.28 -29.92 -4.64
C ASP A 311 1.09 -28.43 -4.98
N LEU A 312 -0.02 -27.81 -4.56
CA LEU A 312 -0.27 -26.38 -4.78
C LEU A 312 0.71 -25.52 -3.97
N ARG A 313 1.01 -25.88 -2.72
CA ARG A 313 2.03 -25.18 -1.91
C ARG A 313 3.39 -25.24 -2.59
N GLU A 314 3.83 -26.43 -3.00
CA GLU A 314 5.12 -26.62 -3.65
C GLU A 314 5.21 -25.85 -4.96
N GLN A 315 4.15 -25.86 -5.78
CA GLN A 315 4.06 -25.07 -7.00
C GLN A 315 4.22 -23.58 -6.73
N MET A 316 3.47 -23.04 -5.76
CA MET A 316 3.52 -21.62 -5.42
C MET A 316 4.89 -21.21 -4.88
N THR A 317 5.47 -21.98 -3.95
CA THR A 317 6.82 -21.75 -3.43
C THR A 317 7.87 -21.78 -4.53
N THR A 318 7.84 -22.80 -5.39
CA THR A 318 8.79 -22.94 -6.50
C THR A 318 8.71 -21.75 -7.46
N SER A 319 7.50 -21.31 -7.81
CA SER A 319 7.32 -20.15 -8.67
C SER A 319 7.78 -18.83 -8.01
N ALA A 320 7.51 -18.65 -6.71
CA ALA A 320 7.98 -17.48 -5.97
C ALA A 320 9.51 -17.45 -5.82
N ASP A 321 10.16 -18.60 -5.69
CA ASP A 321 11.62 -18.72 -5.69
C ASP A 321 12.22 -18.40 -7.06
N ALA A 322 11.57 -18.82 -8.14
CA ALA A 322 11.98 -18.46 -9.50
C ALA A 322 11.90 -16.94 -9.73
N ASP A 323 10.80 -16.29 -9.31
CA ASP A 323 10.64 -14.83 -9.39
C ASP A 323 11.72 -14.12 -8.57
N ALA A 324 12.01 -14.57 -7.35
CA ALA A 324 13.07 -14.00 -6.51
C ALA A 324 14.47 -14.17 -7.14
N ALA A 325 14.73 -15.31 -7.80
CA ALA A 325 15.98 -15.52 -8.52
C ALA A 325 16.10 -14.57 -9.73
N ALA A 326 15.00 -14.37 -10.48
CA ALA A 326 14.94 -13.42 -11.58
C ALA A 326 15.15 -11.98 -11.12
N LEU A 327 14.48 -11.56 -10.04
CA LEU A 327 14.68 -10.26 -9.41
C LEU A 327 16.14 -10.05 -9.02
N ARG A 328 16.75 -11.04 -8.36
CA ARG A 328 18.17 -10.97 -7.97
C ARG A 328 19.07 -10.80 -9.18
N ALA A 329 18.82 -11.55 -10.26
CA ALA A 329 19.60 -11.45 -11.48
C ALA A 329 19.45 -10.07 -12.14
N GLY A 330 18.21 -9.57 -12.27
CA GLY A 330 17.92 -8.25 -12.85
C GLY A 330 18.53 -7.11 -12.04
N MET A 331 18.40 -7.17 -10.71
CA MET A 331 19.02 -6.18 -9.81
C MET A 331 20.55 -6.26 -9.79
N ASN A 332 21.17 -7.34 -10.31
CA ASN A 332 22.61 -7.47 -10.47
C ASN A 332 23.14 -6.93 -11.81
N VAL A 333 22.25 -6.57 -12.74
CA VAL A 333 22.63 -5.83 -13.94
C VAL A 333 22.98 -4.40 -13.55
N GLU A 334 24.09 -3.89 -14.09
CA GLU A 334 24.50 -2.50 -13.89
C GLU A 334 23.58 -1.59 -14.69
N GLN A 335 22.97 -0.63 -13.98
CA GLN A 335 22.06 0.33 -14.59
C GLN A 335 22.88 1.50 -15.14
N SER A 336 22.77 1.75 -16.44
CA SER A 336 23.36 2.95 -17.05
C SER A 336 22.47 4.14 -16.74
N VAL A 337 23.05 5.16 -16.11
CA VAL A 337 22.41 6.46 -15.90
C VAL A 337 23.03 7.49 -16.82
N ASP A 338 22.20 8.34 -17.42
CA ASP A 338 22.65 9.48 -18.24
C ASP A 338 22.72 10.73 -17.35
N PRO A 339 23.90 11.31 -17.09
CA PRO A 339 24.01 12.53 -16.29
C PRO A 339 23.17 13.71 -16.83
N GLU A 340 22.85 13.73 -18.12
CA GLU A 340 21.96 14.76 -18.69
C GLU A 340 20.53 14.68 -18.13
N ASP A 341 20.11 13.51 -17.64
CA ASP A 341 18.75 13.31 -17.13
C ASP A 341 18.45 14.15 -15.89
N LEU A 342 19.48 14.59 -15.16
CA LEU A 342 19.37 15.57 -14.07
C LEU A 342 18.71 16.88 -14.53
N PHE A 343 18.81 17.20 -15.83
CA PHE A 343 18.30 18.45 -16.42
C PHE A 343 17.13 18.21 -17.38
N ARG A 344 17.12 17.06 -18.07
CA ARG A 344 16.20 16.75 -19.18
C ARG A 344 14.72 16.79 -18.79
N PHE A 345 14.39 16.32 -17.59
CA PHE A 345 13.00 16.08 -17.18
C PHE A 345 12.47 17.05 -16.13
N VAL A 346 13.19 18.15 -15.85
CA VAL A 346 12.76 19.14 -14.85
C VAL A 346 11.54 19.94 -15.34
N TYR A 347 11.53 20.34 -16.62
CA TYR A 347 10.43 21.06 -17.26
C TYR A 347 10.17 20.53 -18.67
N SER A 348 8.97 20.75 -19.21
CA SER A 348 8.67 20.46 -20.62
C SER A 348 9.48 21.31 -21.61
N THR A 349 9.97 22.47 -21.18
CA THR A 349 10.93 23.30 -21.90
C THR A 349 12.00 23.77 -20.91
N PRO A 350 13.29 23.47 -21.13
CA PRO A 350 14.34 23.82 -20.18
C PRO A 350 14.51 25.34 -20.12
N THR A 351 14.85 25.84 -18.93
CA THR A 351 15.18 27.26 -18.73
C THR A 351 16.60 27.54 -19.23
N PRO A 352 16.95 28.80 -19.56
CA PRO A 352 18.32 29.16 -19.92
C PRO A 352 19.36 28.72 -18.87
N ALA A 353 19.03 28.85 -17.58
CA ALA A 353 19.91 28.43 -16.49
C ALA A 353 20.13 26.90 -16.44
N LEU A 354 19.09 26.10 -16.71
CA LEU A 354 19.25 24.63 -16.78
C LEU A 354 20.11 24.21 -17.97
N LEU A 355 20.00 24.91 -19.09
CA LEU A 355 20.84 24.66 -20.26
C LEU A 355 22.31 24.97 -19.97
N GLU A 356 22.59 26.10 -19.31
CA GLU A 356 23.96 26.48 -18.90
C GLU A 356 24.56 25.44 -17.92
N GLN A 357 23.80 25.01 -16.92
CA GLN A 357 24.23 23.98 -15.97
C GLN A 357 24.50 22.63 -16.66
N ARG A 358 23.63 22.24 -17.61
CA ARG A 358 23.82 21.02 -18.40
C ARG A 358 25.10 21.09 -19.25
N GLU A 359 25.36 22.23 -19.89
CA GLU A 359 26.57 22.45 -20.69
C GLU A 359 27.83 22.40 -19.81
N GLN A 360 27.77 22.93 -18.59
CA GLN A 360 28.88 22.84 -17.64
C GLN A 360 29.20 21.38 -17.30
N ILE A 361 28.20 20.57 -16.91
CA ILE A 361 28.41 19.15 -16.59
C ILE A 361 28.92 18.38 -17.80
N ALA A 362 28.37 18.63 -18.99
CA ALA A 362 28.85 18.01 -20.22
C ALA A 362 30.33 18.34 -20.50
N ALA A 363 30.76 19.57 -20.24
CA ALA A 363 32.16 19.99 -20.37
C ALA A 363 33.07 19.29 -19.35
N GLU A 364 32.66 19.16 -18.08
CA GLU A 364 33.41 18.46 -17.03
C GLU A 364 33.59 16.96 -17.36
N ILE A 365 32.52 16.30 -17.86
CA ILE A 365 32.59 14.91 -18.32
C ILE A 365 33.55 14.77 -19.51
N ALA A 366 33.45 15.66 -20.51
CA ALA A 366 34.33 15.63 -21.68
C ALA A 366 35.81 15.89 -21.33
N ALA A 367 36.07 16.67 -20.27
CA ALA A 367 37.41 16.93 -19.75
C ALA A 367 38.00 15.76 -18.95
N GLY A 368 37.20 14.74 -18.60
CA GLY A 368 37.63 13.59 -17.78
C GLY A 368 37.78 13.92 -16.29
N GLU A 369 37.14 15.00 -15.82
CA GLU A 369 37.24 15.45 -14.42
C GLU A 369 36.29 14.68 -13.47
N LEU A 370 35.42 13.83 -14.03
CA LEU A 370 34.39 13.06 -13.33
C LEU A 370 34.51 11.53 -13.52
N SER A 371 35.65 11.03 -14.02
CA SER A 371 35.88 9.59 -14.28
C SER A 371 36.29 8.79 -13.04
#